data_AF-A0A920RI39-F1
#
_entry.id   AF-A0A920RI39-F1
#
_cell.length_a   1.000
_cell.length_b   1.000
_cell.length_c   1.000
_cell.angle_alpha   90.00
_cell.angle_beta   90.00
_cell.angle_gamma   90.00
#
_symmetry.space_group_name_H-M   'P 1'
#
loop_
_entity.id
_entity.type
_entity.pdbx_description
1 polymer ?
#
loop_
_entity_poly.entity_id
_entity_poly.type
_entity_poly.pdbx_seq_one_letter_code
_entity_poly.pdbx_strand_id
1 'polypeptide(L)'
;MAGLINADPDEITIGPSTTLNLYVLAQGLRHLLRPPDEIIVTNQDHEANIGCWRRLAEHGVRIREWQIGKADGSWICLILKR
;
A
#
# COMPACT_ATOMS: atom_id res chain seq x y z
N MET A 1 -15.33 -12.62 11.52
CA MET A 1 -14.22 -11.73 11.12
C MET A 1 -14.39 -11.25 9.68
N ALA A 2 -14.50 -12.14 8.69
CA ALA A 2 -14.70 -11.76 7.29
C ALA A 2 -15.95 -10.87 7.06
N GLY A 3 -17.08 -11.21 7.69
CA GLY A 3 -18.31 -10.40 7.62
C GLY A 3 -18.23 -8.98 8.22
N LEU A 4 -17.16 -8.61 8.94
CA LEU A 4 -16.98 -7.23 9.43
C LEU A 4 -16.57 -6.27 8.30
N ILE A 5 -15.88 -6.78 7.28
CA ILE A 5 -15.38 -5.99 6.14
C ILE A 5 -15.99 -6.43 4.82
N ASN A 6 -17.08 -7.21 4.87
CA ASN A 6 -17.78 -7.74 3.68
C ASN A 6 -16.84 -8.52 2.73
N ALA A 7 -16.03 -9.42 3.30
CA ALA A 7 -15.16 -10.34 2.58
C ALA A 7 -15.58 -11.80 2.80
N ASP A 8 -15.19 -12.67 1.87
CA ASP A 8 -15.35 -14.12 2.03
C ASP A 8 -14.27 -14.72 2.96
N PRO A 9 -14.53 -15.88 3.62
CA PRO A 9 -13.57 -16.46 4.57
C PRO A 9 -12.20 -16.79 3.98
N ASP A 10 -12.11 -17.10 2.69
CA ASP A 10 -10.88 -17.40 1.95
C ASP A 10 -10.12 -16.15 1.46
N GLU A 11 -10.72 -14.96 1.59
CA GLU A 11 -10.07 -13.67 1.33
C GLU A 11 -9.35 -13.11 2.57
N ILE A 12 -9.44 -13.77 3.73
CA ILE A 12 -8.88 -13.31 4.99
C ILE A 12 -7.62 -14.11 5.37
N THR A 13 -6.53 -13.39 5.63
CA THR A 13 -5.35 -13.95 6.30
C THR A 13 -5.16 -13.31 7.67
N ILE A 14 -4.97 -14.14 8.70
CA ILE A 14 -4.70 -13.70 10.07
C ILE A 14 -3.22 -13.94 10.38
N GLY A 15 -2.56 -12.92 10.92
CA GLY A 15 -1.17 -12.99 11.33
C GLY A 15 -0.91 -12.13 12.56
N PRO A 16 0.34 -12.07 13.03
CA PRO A 16 0.67 -11.59 14.36
C PRO A 16 0.57 -10.07 14.53
N SER A 17 0.60 -9.29 13.44
CA SER A 17 0.41 -7.83 13.47
C SER A 17 0.11 -7.27 12.08
N THR A 18 -0.47 -6.07 12.02
CA THR A 18 -0.68 -5.34 10.77
C THR A 18 0.63 -5.12 10.02
N THR A 19 1.70 -4.72 10.73
CA THR A 19 3.03 -4.50 10.13
C THR A 19 3.57 -5.76 9.46
N LEU A 20 3.49 -6.91 10.11
CA LEU A 20 4.02 -8.15 9.53
C LEU A 20 3.15 -8.63 8.37
N ASN A 21 1.83 -8.51 8.48
CA ASN A 21 0.92 -8.91 7.42
C ASN A 21 1.18 -8.11 6.13
N LEU A 22 1.37 -6.79 6.25
CA LEU A 22 1.69 -5.94 5.10
C LEU A 22 3.10 -6.22 4.55
N TYR A 23 4.07 -6.51 5.42
CA TYR A 23 5.40 -6.95 4.95
C TYR A 23 5.32 -8.24 4.13
N VAL A 24 4.64 -9.27 4.63
CA VAL A 24 4.47 -10.55 3.91
C VAL A 24 3.73 -10.34 2.59
N LEU A 25 2.68 -9.52 2.59
CA LEU A 25 1.93 -9.17 1.38
C LEU A 25 2.84 -8.48 0.35
N ALA A 26 3.61 -7.47 0.75
CA ALA A 26 4.52 -6.76 -0.13
C ALA A 26 5.59 -7.68 -0.73
N GLN A 27 6.15 -8.61 0.05
CA GLN A 27 7.12 -9.59 -0.46
C GLN A 27 6.48 -10.60 -1.42
N GLY A 28 5.25 -11.05 -1.13
CA GLY A 28 4.51 -11.97 -2.00
C GLY A 28 4.16 -11.33 -3.34
N LEU A 29 3.75 -10.07 -3.35
CA LEU A 29 3.41 -9.35 -4.58
C LEU A 29 4.63 -8.87 -5.38
N ARG A 30 5.82 -8.81 -4.76
CA ARG A 30 7.02 -8.23 -5.39
C ARG A 30 7.32 -8.80 -6.77
N HIS A 31 7.16 -10.10 -6.96
CA HIS A 31 7.49 -10.76 -8.24
C HIS A 31 6.50 -10.43 -9.37
N LEU A 32 5.34 -9.84 -9.04
CA LEU A 32 4.33 -9.43 -10.03
C LEU A 32 4.63 -8.04 -10.60
N LEU A 33 5.46 -7.25 -9.92
CA LEU A 33 5.78 -5.87 -10.30
C LEU A 33 6.91 -5.85 -11.32
N ARG A 34 6.68 -5.17 -12.44
CA ARG A 34 7.66 -5.00 -13.52
C ARG A 34 7.58 -3.60 -14.10
N PRO A 35 8.64 -3.04 -14.69
CA PRO A 35 8.52 -1.77 -15.40
C PRO A 35 7.39 -1.84 -16.46
N PRO A 36 6.50 -0.83 -16.56
CA PRO A 36 6.53 0.49 -15.90
C PRO A 36 5.70 0.61 -14.61
N ASP A 37 5.37 -0.48 -13.92
CA ASP A 37 4.52 -0.48 -12.74
C ASP A 37 5.05 0.45 -11.63
N GLU A 38 4.12 1.10 -10.94
CA GLU A 38 4.41 2.02 -9.84
C GLU A 38 3.58 1.64 -8.61
N ILE A 39 4.14 1.83 -7.42
CA ILE A 39 3.39 1.79 -6.17
C ILE A 39 3.19 3.21 -5.68
N ILE A 40 1.92 3.56 -5.44
CA ILE A 40 1.56 4.84 -4.83
C ILE A 40 1.47 4.63 -3.32
N VAL A 41 2.24 5.40 -2.58
CA VAL A 41 2.15 5.51 -1.12
C VAL A 41 1.76 6.93 -0.75
N THR A 42 1.35 7.13 0.49
CA THR A 42 0.99 8.46 0.98
C THR A 42 1.96 8.93 2.06
N ASN A 43 2.11 10.25 2.23
CA ASN A 43 2.93 10.83 3.30
C ASN A 43 2.21 11.01 4.65
N GLN A 44 1.01 10.43 4.84
CA GLN A 44 0.29 10.46 6.14
C GLN A 44 0.03 9.09 6.74
N ASP A 45 0.23 8.02 5.97
CA ASP A 45 0.07 6.69 6.51
C ASP A 45 1.10 6.43 7.62
N HIS A 46 0.68 5.64 8.60
CA HIS A 46 1.58 5.14 9.63
C HIS A 46 2.68 4.27 8.99
N GLU A 47 3.91 4.33 9.48
CA GLU A 47 5.07 3.62 8.89
C GLU A 47 4.85 2.10 8.79
N ALA A 48 4.07 1.53 9.72
CA ALA A 48 3.63 0.13 9.67
C ALA A 48 2.93 -0.27 8.37
N ASN A 49 2.24 0.69 7.71
CA ASN A 49 1.58 0.49 6.43
C ASN A 49 2.53 0.68 5.25
N ILE A 50 3.32 1.76 5.26
CA ILE A 50 4.05 2.23 4.07
C ILE A 50 5.50 1.76 3.94
N GLY A 51 6.16 1.41 5.05
CA GLY A 51 7.59 1.13 5.05
C GLY A 51 7.98 -0.08 4.19
N CYS A 52 7.16 -1.13 4.21
CA CYS A 52 7.40 -2.33 3.41
C CYS A 52 7.30 -2.07 1.90
N TRP A 53 6.37 -1.20 1.48
CA TRP A 53 6.19 -0.81 0.08
C TRP A 53 7.33 0.08 -0.40
N ARG A 54 7.72 1.10 0.39
CA ARG A 54 8.86 1.99 0.07
C ARG A 54 10.15 1.20 -0.13
N ARG A 55 10.38 0.16 0.68
CA ARG A 55 11.55 -0.71 0.57
C ARG A 55 11.62 -1.48 -0.76
N LEU A 56 10.51 -1.66 -1.47
CA LEU A 56 10.54 -2.28 -2.81
C LEU A 56 11.28 -1.41 -3.85
N ALA A 57 11.55 -0.13 -3.57
CA ALA A 57 12.46 0.69 -4.37
C ALA A 57 13.88 0.07 -4.47
N GLU A 58 14.34 -0.60 -3.40
CA GLU A 58 15.62 -1.33 -3.38
C GLU A 58 15.63 -2.50 -4.40
N HIS A 59 14.46 -2.92 -4.88
CA HIS A 59 14.27 -3.96 -5.89
C HIS A 59 13.88 -3.41 -7.26
N GLY A 60 14.05 -2.11 -7.49
CA GLY A 60 13.80 -1.47 -8.79
C GLY A 60 12.34 -1.10 -9.05
N VAL A 61 11.45 -1.24 -8.06
CA VAL A 61 10.05 -0.78 -8.17
C VAL A 61 10.00 0.73 -8.04
N ARG A 62 9.25 1.41 -8.91
CA ARG A 62 9.07 2.86 -8.81
C ARG A 62 8.05 3.19 -7.72
N ILE A 63 8.47 3.99 -6.75
CA ILE A 63 7.59 4.49 -5.67
C ILE A 63 7.19 5.92 -5.97
N ARG A 64 5.89 6.18 -5.92
CA ARG A 64 5.31 7.52 -6.09
C ARG A 64 4.61 7.92 -4.80
N GLU A 65 5.00 9.05 -4.23
CA GLU A 65 4.37 9.55 -3.01
C GLU A 65 3.27 10.55 -3.34
N TRP A 66 2.04 10.23 -2.97
CA TRP A 66 0.94 11.17 -2.94
C TRP A 66 1.12 12.09 -1.73
N GLN A 67 1.15 13.39 -1.99
CA GLN A 67 1.33 14.42 -0.96
C GLN A 67 0.01 15.05 -0.56
N ILE A 68 -0.14 15.30 0.73
CA ILE A 68 -1.32 15.93 1.31
C ILE A 68 -1.47 17.37 0.82
N GLY A 69 -2.70 17.82 0.64
CA GLY A 69 -3.01 19.20 0.31
C GLY A 69 -2.60 20.14 1.45
N LYS A 70 -1.81 21.17 1.12
CA LYS A 70 -1.31 22.15 2.11
C LYS A 70 -2.40 23.01 2.75
N ALA A 71 -3.61 23.04 2.18
CA ALA A 71 -4.69 23.94 2.60
C ALA A 71 -5.40 23.45 3.87
N ASP A 72 -5.70 22.15 3.95
CA ASP A 72 -6.54 21.58 5.00
C ASP A 72 -6.05 20.22 5.50
N GLY A 73 -4.96 19.70 4.96
CA GLY A 73 -4.49 18.37 5.31
C GLY A 73 -5.37 17.25 4.72
N SER A 74 -6.13 17.51 3.65
CA SER A 74 -6.85 16.46 2.92
C SER A 74 -6.05 15.97 1.71
N TRP A 75 -6.34 14.74 1.26
CA TRP A 75 -5.88 14.29 -0.04
C TRP A 75 -6.71 14.98 -1.12
N ILE A 76 -6.05 15.71 -2.02
CA ILE A 76 -6.71 16.17 -3.23
C ILE A 76 -7.03 14.92 -4.03
N CYS A 77 -8.30 14.53 -4.17
CA CYS A 77 -8.67 13.46 -5.08
C CYS A 77 -8.62 14.02 -6.51
N LEU A 78 -7.44 14.01 -7.13
CA LEU A 78 -7.33 14.20 -8.56
C LEU A 78 -7.82 12.89 -9.20
N ILE A 79 -9.07 12.87 -9.64
CA ILE A 79 -9.59 11.77 -10.47
C ILE A 79 -8.58 11.60 -11.61
N LEU A 80 -7.85 10.49 -11.59
CA LEU A 80 -6.99 10.07 -12.68
C LEU A 80 -7.90 9.80 -13.87
N LYS A 81 -8.17 10.83 -14.68
CA LYS A 81 -8.72 10.63 -16.02
C LYS A 81 -7.67 9.83 -16.78
N ARG A 82 -8.06 8.62 -17.18
CA ARG A 82 -7.32 7.85 -18.19
C ARG A 82 -7.17 8.67 -19.47
#